data_AF-D4XAE2-F1
#
_entry.id   AF-D4XAE2-F1
#
_cell.length_a   1.000
_cell.length_b   1.000
_cell.length_c   1.000
_cell.angle_alpha   90.00
_cell.angle_beta   90.00
_cell.angle_gamma   90.00
#
_symmetry.space_group_name_H-M   'P 1'
#
loop_
_entity.id
_entity.type
_entity.pdbx_description
1 polymer ?
#
loop_
_entity_poly.entity_id
_entity_poly.type
_entity_poly.pdbx_seq_one_letter_code
_entity_poly.pdbx_strand_id
1 'polypeptide(L)'
;MAHAAQHQAPAAAPKLIYRVHEATEALGLSVATIYRMCSRGELVKRNIGKTRAVGITAESVNAMLARMSAPDAEPTDGGQHPADG
;
A
#
# COMPACT_ATOMS: atom_id res chain seq x y z
N MET A 1 -19.32 43.45 0.32
CA MET A 1 -18.50 42.47 1.07
C MET A 1 -18.41 41.22 0.20
N ALA A 2 -17.21 40.84 -0.22
CA ALA A 2 -16.98 39.81 -1.23
C ALA A 2 -17.11 38.39 -0.65
N HIS A 3 -17.92 37.54 -1.29
CA HIS A 3 -18.04 36.12 -0.95
C HIS A 3 -16.84 35.36 -1.52
N ALA A 4 -15.84 35.09 -0.69
CA ALA A 4 -14.79 34.14 -1.00
C ALA A 4 -15.38 32.72 -0.96
N ALA A 5 -15.67 32.17 -2.14
CA ALA A 5 -15.91 30.75 -2.32
C ALA A 5 -14.63 30.00 -1.93
N GLN A 6 -14.58 29.55 -0.68
CA GLN A 6 -13.58 28.59 -0.23
C GLN A 6 -13.85 27.29 -0.97
N HIS A 7 -13.05 27.03 -2.01
CA HIS A 7 -12.94 25.71 -2.62
C HIS A 7 -12.42 24.74 -1.55
N GLN A 8 -13.36 24.08 -0.88
CA GLN A 8 -13.08 22.93 -0.04
C GLN A 8 -12.45 21.88 -0.96
N ALA A 9 -11.15 21.64 -0.79
CA ALA A 9 -10.43 20.58 -1.50
C ALA A 9 -11.20 19.27 -1.28
N PRO A 10 -11.52 18.50 -2.32
CA PRO A 10 -12.22 17.24 -2.14
C PRO A 10 -11.33 16.35 -1.29
N ALA A 11 -11.83 15.94 -0.12
CA ALA A 11 -11.23 14.87 0.67
C ALA A 11 -10.97 13.71 -0.28
N ALA A 12 -9.69 13.43 -0.55
CA ALA A 12 -9.27 12.52 -1.58
C ALA A 12 -9.96 11.16 -1.34
N ALA A 13 -10.86 10.80 -2.25
CA ALA A 13 -11.48 9.49 -2.23
C ALA A 13 -10.38 8.42 -2.12
N PRO A 14 -10.60 7.34 -1.35
CA PRO A 14 -9.58 6.31 -1.17
C PRO A 14 -9.13 5.81 -2.54
N LYS A 15 -7.84 6.02 -2.84
CA LYS A 15 -7.27 5.65 -4.14
C LYS A 15 -7.38 4.13 -4.29
N LEU A 16 -8.17 3.69 -5.27
CA LEU A 16 -8.34 2.26 -5.57
C LEU A 16 -7.08 1.67 -6.26
N ILE A 17 -6.38 2.51 -7.02
CA ILE A 17 -5.21 2.11 -7.81
C ILE A 17 -4.16 3.22 -7.72
N TYR A 18 -2.92 2.85 -7.40
CA TYR A 18 -1.74 3.69 -7.47
C TYR A 18 -1.14 3.60 -8.87
N ARG A 19 -0.82 4.73 -9.50
CA ARG A 19 0.07 4.67 -10.67
C ARG A 19 1.45 4.16 -10.24
N VAL A 20 2.24 3.62 -11.18
CA VAL A 20 3.59 3.10 -10.88
C VAL A 20 4.44 4.14 -10.14
N HIS A 21 4.39 5.40 -10.57
CA HIS A 21 5.12 6.49 -9.90
C HIS A 21 4.60 6.78 -8.48
N GLU A 22 3.30 6.65 -8.23
CA GLU A 22 2.78 6.81 -6.87
C GLU A 22 3.16 5.63 -5.97
N ALA A 23 3.22 4.42 -6.53
CA ALA A 23 3.67 3.24 -5.80
C ALA A 23 5.17 3.31 -5.45
N THR A 24 6.00 3.91 -6.31
CA THR A 24 7.42 4.14 -5.99
C THR A 24 7.59 5.12 -4.85
N GLU A 25 6.84 6.22 -4.84
CA GLU A 25 6.88 7.21 -3.76
C GLU A 25 6.34 6.61 -2.45
N ALA A 26 5.24 5.86 -2.51
CA ALA A 26 4.64 5.26 -1.32
C ALA A 26 5.56 4.23 -0.66
N LEU A 27 6.23 3.37 -1.44
CA LEU A 27 7.08 2.31 -0.94
C LEU A 27 8.55 2.73 -0.77
N GLY A 28 8.95 3.89 -1.29
CA GLY A 28 10.36 4.31 -1.33
C GLY A 28 11.24 3.42 -2.21
N LEU A 29 10.67 2.79 -3.24
CA LEU A 29 11.34 1.80 -4.09
C LEU A 29 11.52 2.30 -5.52
N SER A 30 12.55 1.79 -6.20
CA SER A 30 12.75 2.06 -7.62
C SER A 30 11.64 1.45 -8.49
N VAL A 31 11.36 2.06 -9.64
CA VAL A 31 10.42 1.53 -10.65
C VAL A 31 10.77 0.09 -11.03
N ALA A 32 12.06 -0.21 -11.21
CA ALA A 32 12.53 -1.56 -11.53
C ALA A 32 12.17 -2.55 -10.42
N THR A 33 12.35 -2.17 -9.15
CA THR A 33 11.96 -2.99 -8.00
C THR A 33 10.46 -3.25 -7.98
N ILE A 34 9.62 -2.23 -8.21
CA ILE A 34 8.16 -2.38 -8.30
C ILE A 34 7.78 -3.42 -9.37
N TYR A 35 8.36 -3.35 -10.58
CA TYR A 35 8.08 -4.33 -11.62
C TYR A 35 8.59 -5.73 -11.31
N ARG A 36 9.74 -5.87 -10.62
CA ARG A 36 10.22 -7.17 -10.13
C ARG A 36 9.25 -7.76 -9.10
N MET A 37 8.76 -6.96 -8.16
CA MET A 37 7.76 -7.39 -7.18
C MET A 37 6.43 -7.78 -7.84
N CYS A 38 6.00 -7.05 -8.87
CA CYS A 38 4.84 -7.43 -9.68
C CYS A 38 5.06 -8.79 -10.37
N SER A 39 6.26 -9.04 -10.87
CA SER A 39 6.61 -10.30 -11.53
C SER A 39 6.68 -11.47 -10.54
N ARG A 40 7.03 -11.20 -9.28
CA ARG A 40 7.02 -12.16 -8.17
C ARG A 40 5.64 -12.40 -7.57
N GLY A 41 4.63 -11.60 -7.94
CA GLY A 41 3.28 -11.67 -7.40
C GLY A 41 3.09 -10.98 -6.04
N GLU A 42 4.08 -10.21 -5.56
CA GLU A 42 4.00 -9.45 -4.32
C GLU A 42 3.16 -8.18 -4.48
N LEU A 43 3.19 -7.57 -5.67
CA LEU A 43 2.36 -6.44 -6.04
C LEU A 43 1.40 -6.83 -7.16
N VAL A 44 0.14 -6.41 -7.04
CA VAL A 44 -0.89 -6.74 -8.02
C VAL A 44 -1.05 -5.57 -8.98
N LYS A 45 -0.63 -5.79 -10.23
CA LYS A 45 -0.83 -4.82 -11.32
C LYS A 45 -2.20 -4.99 -11.97
N ARG A 46 -2.91 -3.89 -12.22
CA ARG A 46 -4.19 -3.83 -12.92
C ARG A 46 -4.18 -2.69 -13.94
N ASN A 47 -4.97 -2.84 -15.00
CA ASN A 47 -5.10 -1.78 -16.00
C ASN A 47 -5.95 -0.64 -15.43
N ILE A 48 -5.57 0.59 -15.74
CA ILE A 48 -6.30 1.79 -15.34
C ILE A 48 -7.32 2.11 -16.44
N GLY A 49 -8.58 1.74 -16.17
CA GLY A 49 -9.68 1.93 -17.09
C GLY A 49 -9.48 1.18 -18.42
N LYS A 50 -9.88 1.79 -19.53
CA LYS A 50 -9.75 1.22 -20.89
C LYS A 50 -8.39 1.49 -21.53
N THR A 51 -7.47 2.10 -20.82
CA THR A 51 -6.17 2.52 -21.36
C THR A 51 -5.12 1.43 -21.19
N ARG A 52 -3.99 1.56 -21.91
CA ARG A 52 -2.80 0.72 -21.71
C ARG A 52 -2.01 1.06 -20.43
N ALA A 53 -2.45 2.05 -19.66
CA ALA A 53 -1.80 2.41 -18.42
C ALA A 53 -2.01 1.30 -17.39
N VAL A 54 -0.93 0.93 -16.71
CA VAL A 54 -0.92 -0.07 -15.65
C VAL A 54 -0.71 0.64 -14.32
N GLY A 55 -1.51 0.27 -13.32
CA GLY A 55 -1.37 0.72 -11.94
C GLY A 55 -1.28 -0.47 -10.99
N ILE A 56 -0.87 -0.20 -9.77
CA ILE A 56 -0.75 -1.17 -8.69
C ILE A 56 -1.97 -1.01 -7.77
N THR A 57 -2.60 -2.10 -7.36
CA THR A 57 -3.76 -2.02 -6.46
C THR A 57 -3.35 -1.48 -5.10
N ALA A 58 -4.20 -0.63 -4.52
CA ALA A 58 -3.98 -0.09 -3.19
C ALA A 58 -3.82 -1.17 -2.12
N GLU A 59 -4.57 -2.27 -2.25
CA GLU A 59 -4.51 -3.41 -1.35
C GLU A 59 -3.11 -4.03 -1.29
N SER A 60 -2.48 -4.28 -2.45
CA SER A 60 -1.15 -4.90 -2.49
C SER A 60 -0.05 -3.94 -2.01
N VAL A 61 -0.18 -2.64 -2.30
CA VAL A 61 0.74 -1.62 -1.76
C VAL A 61 0.61 -1.55 -0.24
N ASN A 62 -0.61 -1.49 0.29
CA ASN A 62 -0.84 -1.37 1.73
C ASN A 62 -0.41 -2.64 2.48
N ALA A 63 -0.62 -3.82 1.90
CA ALA A 63 -0.10 -5.08 2.46
C ALA A 63 1.44 -5.08 2.51
N MET A 64 2.11 -4.54 1.48
CA MET A 64 3.57 -4.40 1.51
C MET A 64 4.05 -3.35 2.52
N LEU A 65 3.37 -2.21 2.63
CA LEU A 65 3.65 -1.21 3.64
C LEU A 65 3.50 -1.79 5.06
N ALA A 66 2.44 -2.55 5.30
CA ALA A 66 2.23 -3.24 6.57
C ALA A 66 3.34 -4.25 6.87
N ARG A 67 3.79 -5.02 5.86
CA ARG A 67 4.94 -5.95 6.00
C ARG A 67 6.27 -5.24 6.25
N MET A 68 6.50 -4.09 5.63
CA MET A 68 7.71 -3.28 5.83
C MET A 68 7.71 -2.55 7.17
N SER A 69 6.53 -2.15 7.64
CA SER A 69 6.34 -1.43 8.90
C SER A 69 6.17 -2.35 10.10
N ALA A 70 5.86 -3.62 9.92
CA ALA A 70 5.86 -4.60 11.00
C ALA A 70 7.28 -5.16 11.13
N PRO A 71 8.08 -4.71 12.10
CA PRO A 71 9.26 -5.48 12.48
C PRO A 71 8.70 -6.73 13.14
N ASP A 72 8.98 -7.90 12.56
CA ASP A 72 9.01 -9.19 13.25
C ASP A 72 8.05 -9.26 14.47
N ALA A 73 6.75 -9.30 14.22
CA ALA A 73 5.81 -9.70 15.27
C ALA A 73 5.99 -11.21 15.44
N GLU A 74 7.07 -11.61 16.10
CA GLU A 74 7.17 -12.92 16.72
C GLU A 74 5.87 -13.12 17.51
N PRO A 75 5.07 -14.17 17.23
CA PRO A 75 4.20 -14.66 18.26
C PRO A 75 5.16 -15.22 19.32
N THR A 76 5.46 -14.43 20.34
CA THR A 76 6.04 -14.95 21.58
C THR A 76 4.98 -15.88 22.16
N ASP A 77 4.99 -17.13 21.69
CA ASP A 77 4.44 -18.30 22.36
C ASP A 77 5.26 -18.44 23.65
N GLY A 78 4.84 -17.69 24.66
CA GLY A 78 5.59 -17.44 25.87
C GLY A 78 4.75 -17.67 27.11
N GLY A 79 4.55 -18.95 27.45
CA GLY A 79 4.47 -19.36 28.85
C GLY A 79 3.08 -19.48 29.47
N GLN A 80 2.33 -20.51 29.11
CA GLN A 80 1.48 -21.21 30.08
C GLN A 80 2.11 -22.55 30.42
N HIS A 81 3.01 -22.51 31.39
CA HIS A 81 3.47 -23.67 32.13
C HIS A 81 2.50 -23.84 33.32
N PRO A 82 1.60 -24.84 33.33
CA PRO A 82 0.85 -25.14 34.55
C PRO A 82 1.80 -25.80 35.54
N ALA A 83 2.26 -25.03 36.52
CA ALA A 83 2.83 -25.58 37.74
C ALA A 83 1.66 -26.00 38.64
N ASP A 84 1.25 -27.26 38.52
CA ASP A 84 0.43 -27.95 39.52
C ASP A 84 1.33 -29.02 40.17
N GLY A 85 1.63 -28.81 41.46
CA GLY A 85 2.48 -29.65 42.29
C GLY A 85 2.38 -29.22 43.74
#